data_AF-A0A4V6RGY3-F1
#
_entry.id   AF-A0A4V6RGY3-F1
#
_cell.length_a   1.000
_cell.length_b   1.000
_cell.length_c   1.000
_cell.angle_alpha   90.00
_cell.angle_beta   90.00
_cell.angle_gamma   90.00
#
_symmetry.space_group_name_H-M   'P 1'
#
loop_
_entity.id
_entity.type
_entity.pdbx_description
1 polymer ?
#
loop_
_entity_poly.entity_id
_entity_poly.type
_entity_poly.pdbx_seq_one_letter_code
_entity_poly.pdbx_strand_id
1 'polypeptide(L)'
;MTFSVTGSYKPNLGVPVAGDGHLGLGYPDVGRKLPDFNILNVLSENQLIDYKRFTLLCVCAAHRNDLEPDAQVVFGSHHKIYPEEFQMVPAVITRGGWKVLVLGVGTQAGRISSVEFIATLDSTAWLSRASVDSARLINTALGARESGNLYFVDCNRMEQLPTFIISFQGQDLSLSPEQYFQKEDIGGRIDCFGSIVPDPEIRNADIVLGMTFMEHFLTMFDQEVKEVGFQPRVC
;
A
#
# COMPACT_ATOMS: atom_id res chain seq x y z
N MET A 1 5.93 2.52 -26.54
CA MET A 1 5.55 3.16 -25.26
C MET A 1 5.70 4.66 -25.41
N THR A 2 4.70 5.44 -24.98
CA THR A 2 4.79 6.91 -24.93
C THR A 2 5.08 7.35 -23.50
N PHE A 3 6.10 8.19 -23.30
CA PHE A 3 6.43 8.77 -22.00
C PHE A 3 6.57 10.29 -22.12
N SER A 4 6.35 10.99 -21.00
CA SER A 4 6.51 12.44 -20.93
C SER A 4 7.92 12.79 -20.47
N VAL A 5 8.59 13.68 -21.19
CA VAL A 5 9.86 14.27 -20.76
C VAL A 5 9.57 15.58 -20.06
N THR A 6 9.87 15.65 -18.76
CA THR A 6 9.76 16.89 -17.98
C THR A 6 11.09 17.64 -18.01
N GLY A 7 11.20 18.67 -18.85
CA GLY A 7 12.40 19.51 -18.96
C GLY A 7 12.60 20.49 -17.79
N SER A 8 11.71 20.50 -16.80
CA SER A 8 11.82 21.30 -15.58
C SER A 8 11.33 20.52 -14.37
N TYR A 9 12.07 20.63 -13.25
CA TYR A 9 11.64 20.09 -11.96
C TYR A 9 10.32 20.76 -11.55
N LYS A 10 9.27 19.95 -11.36
CA LYS A 10 7.94 20.40 -10.96
C LYS A 10 7.62 19.90 -9.55
N PRO A 11 8.02 20.63 -8.49
CA PRO A 11 7.82 20.18 -7.10
C PRO A 11 6.33 19.95 -6.74
N ASN A 12 5.41 20.64 -7.43
CA ASN A 12 3.97 20.50 -7.21
C ASN A 12 3.37 19.17 -7.72
N LEU A 13 4.15 18.33 -8.42
CA LEU A 13 3.69 17.00 -8.81
C LEU A 13 3.63 16.02 -7.63
N GLY A 14 4.24 16.36 -6.49
CA GLY A 14 4.17 15.56 -5.26
C GLY A 14 4.83 14.19 -5.35
N VAL A 15 5.63 13.92 -6.40
CA VAL A 15 6.30 12.63 -6.59
C VAL A 15 7.70 12.69 -5.95
N PRO A 16 8.11 11.69 -5.13
CA PRO A 16 9.40 11.72 -4.44
C PRO A 16 10.59 11.79 -5.39
N VAL A 17 11.61 12.60 -5.09
CA VAL A 17 12.81 12.75 -5.94
C VAL A 17 13.85 11.65 -5.67
N ALA A 18 13.40 10.40 -5.57
CA ALA A 18 14.25 9.27 -5.17
C ALA A 18 14.97 8.57 -6.36
N GLY A 19 14.82 9.08 -7.58
CA GLY A 19 15.47 8.54 -8.79
C GLY A 19 15.32 9.46 -9.99
N ASP A 20 15.82 9.03 -11.15
CA ASP A 20 15.83 9.83 -12.39
C ASP A 20 14.43 10.07 -12.98
N GLY A 21 13.42 9.28 -12.57
CA GLY A 21 12.06 9.41 -13.03
C GLY A 21 11.10 8.40 -12.38
N HIS A 22 9.87 8.36 -12.90
CA HIS A 22 8.78 7.52 -12.39
C HIS A 22 8.16 6.69 -13.50
N LEU A 23 7.99 5.40 -13.23
CA LEU A 23 7.22 4.48 -14.07
C LEU A 23 5.85 4.24 -13.42
N GLY A 24 4.80 4.85 -13.96
CA GLY A 24 3.45 4.71 -13.45
C GLY A 24 2.85 3.33 -13.75
N LEU A 25 2.50 2.58 -12.70
CA LEU A 25 1.85 1.26 -12.78
C LEU A 25 0.37 1.28 -12.37
N GLY A 26 -0.21 2.47 -12.19
CA GLY A 26 -1.61 2.60 -11.78
C GLY A 26 -2.59 2.05 -12.83
N TYR A 27 -3.73 1.53 -12.37
CA TYR A 27 -4.81 1.11 -13.26
C TYR A 27 -5.17 2.26 -14.22
N PRO A 28 -5.34 1.99 -15.53
CA PRO A 28 -5.55 3.03 -16.53
C PRO A 28 -6.84 3.80 -16.26
N ASP A 29 -6.78 5.13 -16.37
CA ASP A 29 -7.98 5.97 -16.26
C ASP A 29 -8.98 5.60 -17.36
N VAL A 30 -10.22 5.27 -16.95
CA VAL A 30 -11.34 4.94 -17.84
C VAL A 30 -11.60 6.04 -18.87
N GLY A 31 -11.29 7.30 -18.55
CA GLY A 31 -11.44 8.43 -19.47
C GLY A 31 -10.30 8.60 -20.48
N ARG A 32 -9.19 7.87 -20.34
CA ARG A 32 -7.98 8.07 -21.17
C ARG A 32 -8.02 7.16 -22.40
N LYS A 33 -8.07 7.77 -23.58
CA LYS A 33 -8.17 7.07 -24.88
C LYS A 33 -6.85 6.59 -25.48
N LEU A 34 -5.71 6.91 -24.88
CA LEU A 34 -4.38 6.58 -25.43
C LEU A 34 -3.83 5.31 -24.76
N PRO A 35 -3.86 4.14 -25.43
CA PRO A 35 -3.47 2.85 -24.84
C PRO A 35 -1.98 2.77 -24.45
N ASP A 36 -1.09 3.44 -25.20
CA ASP A 36 0.37 3.36 -25.07
C ASP A 36 0.98 3.99 -23.80
N PHE A 37 0.16 4.55 -22.91
CA PHE A 37 0.59 5.13 -21.64
C PHE A 37 0.58 4.14 -20.49
N ASN A 38 -0.09 2.99 -20.64
CA ASN A 38 -0.10 1.94 -19.63
C ASN A 38 0.92 0.86 -20.03
N ILE A 39 1.91 0.63 -19.17
CA ILE A 39 3.01 -0.30 -19.48
C ILE A 39 2.50 -1.74 -19.63
N LEU A 40 1.51 -2.18 -18.85
CA LEU A 40 0.98 -3.54 -18.94
C LEU A 40 0.32 -3.80 -20.29
N ASN A 41 -0.41 -2.82 -20.84
CA ASN A 41 -0.96 -2.89 -22.19
C ASN A 41 0.16 -3.02 -23.23
N VAL A 42 1.19 -2.17 -23.16
CA VAL A 42 2.32 -2.20 -24.09
C VAL A 42 3.04 -3.55 -24.02
N LEU A 43 3.36 -4.06 -22.83
CA LEU A 43 4.04 -5.34 -22.66
C LEU A 43 3.21 -6.51 -23.20
N SER A 44 1.90 -6.51 -22.93
CA SER A 44 0.97 -7.55 -23.40
C SER A 44 0.78 -7.51 -24.92
N GLU A 45 0.58 -6.33 -25.53
CA GLU A 45 0.44 -6.17 -26.98
C GLU A 45 1.70 -6.62 -27.75
N ASN A 46 2.88 -6.50 -27.13
CA ASN A 46 4.15 -6.97 -27.67
C ASN A 46 4.49 -8.41 -27.27
N GLN A 47 3.57 -9.14 -26.62
CA GLN A 47 3.73 -10.55 -26.23
C GLN A 47 4.93 -10.78 -25.30
N LEU A 48 5.27 -9.78 -24.46
CA LEU A 48 6.35 -9.86 -23.48
C LEU A 48 5.90 -10.38 -22.11
N ILE A 49 4.59 -10.36 -21.86
CA ILE A 49 3.95 -10.92 -20.68
C ILE A 49 2.72 -11.71 -21.10
N ASP A 50 2.43 -12.75 -20.34
CA ASP A 50 1.29 -13.66 -20.51
C ASP A 50 -0.01 -13.11 -19.91
N TYR A 51 0.08 -12.31 -18.84
CA TYR A 51 -1.05 -11.67 -18.18
C TYR A 51 -0.75 -10.20 -17.89
N LYS A 52 -1.74 -9.31 -18.05
CA LYS A 52 -1.64 -7.87 -17.69
C LYS A 52 -1.72 -7.67 -16.18
N ARG A 53 -0.72 -8.19 -15.47
CA ARG A 53 -0.59 -8.03 -14.02
C ARG A 53 0.85 -7.78 -13.63
N PHE A 54 1.02 -7.27 -12.42
CA PHE A 54 2.32 -7.25 -11.76
C PHE A 54 2.18 -7.57 -10.27
N THR A 55 3.25 -8.07 -9.67
CA THR A 55 3.33 -8.37 -8.23
C THR A 55 4.48 -7.60 -7.61
N LEU A 56 4.22 -6.96 -6.48
CA LEU A 56 5.23 -6.36 -5.61
C LEU A 56 5.62 -7.35 -4.53
N LEU A 57 6.93 -7.56 -4.36
CA LEU A 57 7.51 -8.40 -3.33
C LEU A 57 8.59 -7.59 -2.61
N CYS A 58 8.53 -7.52 -1.29
CA CYS A 58 9.55 -6.89 -0.46
C CYS A 58 10.23 -7.96 0.41
N VAL A 59 11.55 -7.91 0.56
CA VAL A 59 12.31 -8.82 1.43
C VAL A 59 12.29 -8.28 2.86
N CYS A 60 12.03 -9.18 3.82
CA CYS A 60 12.02 -8.83 5.25
C CYS A 60 13.39 -8.36 5.69
N ALA A 61 13.47 -7.37 6.58
CA ALA A 61 14.75 -6.82 7.04
C ALA A 61 15.73 -7.90 7.53
N ALA A 62 15.23 -8.93 8.23
CA ALA A 62 16.03 -10.06 8.73
C ALA A 62 16.62 -10.96 7.63
N HIS A 63 16.09 -10.92 6.41
CA HIS A 63 16.50 -11.74 5.28
C HIS A 63 17.25 -10.97 4.18
N ARG A 64 17.39 -9.64 4.33
CA ARG A 64 18.16 -8.81 3.39
C ARG A 64 19.64 -9.16 3.43
N ASN A 65 20.29 -9.13 2.28
CA ASN A 65 21.70 -9.44 2.11
C ASN A 65 22.27 -8.71 0.88
N ASP A 66 23.59 -8.68 0.75
CA ASP A 66 24.28 -7.94 -0.33
C ASP A 66 24.20 -8.62 -1.72
N LEU A 67 23.58 -9.80 -1.83
CA LEU A 67 23.55 -10.61 -3.06
C LEU A 67 22.22 -10.52 -3.80
N GLU A 68 21.13 -10.21 -3.10
CA GLU A 68 19.77 -10.22 -3.66
C GLU A 68 19.08 -8.86 -3.46
N PRO A 69 18.16 -8.46 -4.36
CA PRO A 69 17.46 -7.19 -4.23
C PRO A 69 16.47 -7.21 -3.06
N ASP A 70 16.41 -6.10 -2.31
CA ASP A 70 15.49 -5.91 -1.18
C ASP A 70 14.00 -5.89 -1.58
N ALA A 71 13.71 -5.68 -2.86
CA ALA A 71 12.36 -5.72 -3.41
C ALA A 71 12.39 -6.08 -4.90
N GLN A 72 11.31 -6.68 -5.38
CA GLN A 72 11.13 -7.07 -6.78
C GLN A 72 9.75 -6.64 -7.28
N VAL A 73 9.71 -6.24 -8.55
CA VAL A 73 8.47 -6.08 -9.31
C VAL A 73 8.46 -7.11 -10.41
N VAL A 74 7.45 -7.97 -10.41
CA VAL A 74 7.33 -9.08 -11.36
C VAL A 74 6.15 -8.81 -12.27
N PHE A 75 6.38 -8.73 -13.58
CA PHE A 75 5.33 -8.55 -14.58
C PHE A 75 4.90 -9.90 -15.17
N GLY A 76 3.59 -10.12 -15.34
CA GLY A 76 3.04 -11.38 -15.86
C GLY A 76 3.02 -12.51 -14.83
N SER A 77 3.40 -13.73 -15.24
CA SER A 77 3.58 -14.88 -14.36
C SER A 77 5.01 -15.06 -13.88
N HIS A 78 5.15 -15.80 -12.78
CA HIS A 78 6.43 -16.24 -12.26
C HIS A 78 6.24 -17.55 -11.50
N HIS A 79 7.19 -18.48 -11.63
CA HIS A 79 7.09 -19.85 -11.08
C HIS A 79 7.00 -19.95 -9.55
N LYS A 80 7.12 -18.84 -8.83
CA LYS A 80 6.98 -18.74 -7.36
C LYS A 80 5.75 -17.94 -6.91
N ILE A 81 4.90 -17.54 -7.85
CA ILE A 81 3.73 -16.70 -7.57
C ILE A 81 2.50 -17.44 -8.08
N TYR A 82 1.67 -17.87 -7.13
CA TYR A 82 0.48 -18.68 -7.36
C TYR A 82 -0.76 -17.84 -7.02
N PRO A 83 -1.54 -17.36 -8.02
CA PRO A 83 -2.68 -16.47 -7.78
C PRO A 83 -3.72 -17.00 -6.79
N GLU A 84 -3.87 -18.31 -6.69
CA GLU A 84 -4.76 -19.00 -5.75
C GLU A 84 -4.35 -18.86 -4.28
N GLU A 85 -3.10 -18.47 -4.00
CA GLU A 85 -2.61 -18.18 -2.65
C GLU A 85 -2.90 -16.73 -2.23
N PHE A 86 -3.38 -15.90 -3.16
CA PHE A 86 -3.72 -14.51 -2.90
C PHE A 86 -5.18 -14.39 -2.52
N GLN A 87 -5.39 -13.56 -1.51
CA GLN A 87 -6.68 -13.09 -1.09
C GLN A 87 -7.09 -11.92 -2.02
N MET A 88 -7.89 -12.22 -3.05
CA MET A 88 -8.24 -11.29 -4.13
C MET A 88 -9.41 -10.36 -3.77
N VAL A 89 -9.22 -9.06 -3.93
CA VAL A 89 -10.23 -8.01 -3.70
C VAL A 89 -10.60 -7.33 -5.01
N PRO A 90 -11.91 -7.18 -5.33
CA PRO A 90 -12.34 -6.38 -6.47
C PRO A 90 -11.80 -4.95 -6.42
N ALA A 91 -11.17 -4.53 -7.51
CA ALA A 91 -10.66 -3.18 -7.64
C ALA A 91 -11.77 -2.19 -8.03
N VAL A 92 -11.76 -1.01 -7.41
CA VAL A 92 -12.67 0.09 -7.69
C VAL A 92 -12.16 0.87 -8.90
N ILE A 93 -12.69 0.54 -10.07
CA ILE A 93 -12.24 1.10 -11.35
C ILE A 93 -12.80 2.51 -11.56
N THR A 94 -12.05 3.49 -11.07
CA THR A 94 -12.30 4.92 -11.24
C THR A 94 -11.09 5.60 -11.89
N ARG A 95 -11.01 6.94 -11.87
CA ARG A 95 -9.86 7.65 -12.45
C ARG A 95 -8.57 7.30 -11.72
N GLY A 96 -7.72 6.52 -12.39
CA GLY A 96 -6.32 6.27 -12.04
C GLY A 96 -6.10 5.54 -10.71
N GLY A 97 -4.97 4.84 -10.65
CA GLY A 97 -4.47 4.18 -9.44
C GLY A 97 -5.17 2.87 -9.12
N TRP A 98 -4.61 2.15 -8.16
CA TRP A 98 -5.18 0.89 -7.67
C TRP A 98 -5.96 1.18 -6.40
N LYS A 99 -7.26 0.87 -6.44
CA LYS A 99 -8.21 1.24 -5.39
C LYS A 99 -9.03 0.03 -5.02
N VAL A 100 -9.33 -0.12 -3.73
CA VAL A 100 -10.18 -1.18 -3.19
C VAL A 100 -11.19 -0.59 -2.22
N LEU A 101 -12.37 -1.19 -2.14
CA LEU A 101 -13.40 -0.79 -1.17
C LEU A 101 -13.13 -1.48 0.15
N VAL A 102 -12.94 -0.71 1.21
CA VAL A 102 -12.87 -1.19 2.59
C VAL A 102 -14.23 -1.00 3.24
N LEU A 103 -14.77 -2.06 3.84
CA LEU A 103 -16.09 -2.07 4.48
C LEU A 103 -16.06 -1.55 5.92
N GLY A 104 -14.87 -1.52 6.52
CA GLY A 104 -14.65 -1.05 7.87
C GLY A 104 -13.33 -1.55 8.42
N VAL A 105 -13.02 -1.07 9.63
CA VAL A 105 -11.80 -1.43 10.33
C VAL A 105 -12.11 -1.75 11.79
N GLY A 106 -11.32 -2.64 12.39
CA GLY A 106 -11.60 -3.16 13.72
C GLY A 106 -10.39 -3.80 14.39
N THR A 107 -10.67 -4.41 15.54
CA THR A 107 -9.76 -5.28 16.29
C THR A 107 -10.53 -6.51 16.75
N GLN A 108 -9.86 -7.47 17.40
CA GLN A 108 -10.57 -8.59 18.04
C GLN A 108 -11.54 -8.13 19.14
N ALA A 109 -11.35 -6.94 19.72
CA ALA A 109 -12.24 -6.39 20.75
C ALA A 109 -13.51 -5.76 20.19
N GLY A 110 -13.56 -5.46 18.89
CA GLY A 110 -14.72 -4.86 18.23
C GLY A 110 -14.36 -3.93 17.08
N ARG A 111 -15.40 -3.34 16.49
CA ARG A 111 -15.25 -2.41 15.35
C ARG A 111 -14.71 -1.05 15.81
N ILE A 112 -13.72 -0.53 15.09
CA ILE A 112 -13.21 0.85 15.23
C ILE A 112 -14.10 1.78 14.39
N SER A 113 -14.38 1.40 13.14
CA SER A 113 -15.26 2.14 12.24
C SER A 113 -16.00 1.16 11.33
N SER A 114 -17.27 1.44 11.07
CA SER A 114 -18.08 0.75 10.04
C SER A 114 -18.35 1.64 8.82
N VAL A 115 -17.64 2.76 8.71
CA VAL A 115 -17.72 3.64 7.54
C VAL A 115 -16.96 2.96 6.41
N GLU A 116 -17.64 2.73 5.29
CA GLU A 116 -16.99 2.24 4.07
C GLU A 116 -16.15 3.37 3.45
N PHE A 117 -14.98 3.03 2.92
CA PHE A 117 -14.08 4.01 2.27
C PHE A 117 -13.24 3.38 1.17
N ILE A 118 -12.70 4.23 0.30
CA ILE A 118 -11.77 3.78 -0.74
C ILE A 118 -10.36 3.82 -0.19
N ALA A 119 -9.67 2.67 -0.25
CA ALA A 119 -8.24 2.60 -0.01
C ALA A 119 -7.48 2.62 -1.35
N THR A 120 -6.57 3.57 -1.52
CA THR A 120 -5.68 3.66 -2.70
C THR A 120 -4.32 3.10 -2.36
N LEU A 121 -3.82 2.12 -3.11
CA LEU A 121 -2.47 1.60 -2.97
C LEU A 121 -1.49 2.49 -3.74
N ASP A 122 -0.53 3.08 -3.05
CA ASP A 122 0.39 4.08 -3.60
C ASP A 122 1.83 3.82 -3.14
N SER A 123 2.64 3.24 -4.02
CA SER A 123 4.04 2.95 -3.75
C SER A 123 4.93 4.20 -3.73
N THR A 124 4.40 5.38 -4.02
CA THR A 124 5.12 6.65 -3.87
C THR A 124 5.01 7.21 -2.45
N ALA A 125 4.10 6.68 -1.64
CA ALA A 125 3.98 7.01 -0.23
C ALA A 125 4.72 5.97 0.63
N TRP A 126 5.59 6.40 1.53
CA TRP A 126 6.17 5.50 2.52
C TRP A 126 5.13 5.10 3.57
N LEU A 127 4.63 6.08 4.33
CA LEU A 127 3.57 5.91 5.32
C LEU A 127 2.19 5.96 4.66
N SER A 128 1.23 5.29 5.29
CA SER A 128 -0.19 5.41 4.92
C SER A 128 -0.74 6.75 5.39
N ARG A 129 -1.67 7.34 4.63
CA ARG A 129 -2.23 8.67 4.89
C ARG A 129 -3.75 8.58 4.99
N ALA A 130 -4.32 9.24 5.98
CA ALA A 130 -5.77 9.35 6.17
C ALA A 130 -6.13 10.77 6.61
N SER A 131 -7.41 11.13 6.56
CA SER A 131 -7.88 12.39 7.17
C SER A 131 -7.50 12.45 8.65
N VAL A 132 -7.32 13.66 9.18
CA VAL A 132 -6.92 13.90 10.59
C VAL A 132 -7.80 13.09 11.56
N ASP A 133 -9.11 13.08 11.35
CA ASP A 133 -10.06 12.37 12.19
C ASP A 133 -9.94 10.85 12.06
N SER A 134 -9.76 10.33 10.84
CA SER A 134 -9.60 8.89 10.60
C SER A 134 -8.29 8.37 11.18
N ALA A 135 -7.19 9.10 10.97
CA ALA A 135 -5.90 8.77 11.54
C ALA A 135 -5.96 8.77 13.08
N ARG A 136 -6.59 9.78 13.69
CA ARG A 136 -6.77 9.84 15.15
C ARG A 136 -7.59 8.66 15.66
N LEU A 137 -8.74 8.40 15.04
CA LEU A 137 -9.65 7.33 15.42
C LEU A 137 -8.95 5.97 15.40
N ILE A 138 -8.28 5.64 14.29
CA ILE A 138 -7.62 4.35 14.11
C ILE A 138 -6.44 4.21 15.08
N ASN A 139 -5.50 5.16 15.08
CA ASN A 139 -4.30 5.02 15.92
C ASN A 139 -4.61 4.98 17.42
N THR A 140 -5.58 5.79 17.88
CA THR A 140 -5.97 5.78 19.31
C THR A 140 -6.62 4.46 19.69
N ALA A 141 -7.47 3.90 18.83
CA ALA A 141 -8.08 2.59 19.08
C ALA A 141 -7.05 1.44 19.06
N LEU A 142 -5.93 1.63 18.35
CA LEU A 142 -4.79 0.72 18.35
C LEU A 142 -3.79 0.95 19.50
N GLY A 143 -4.13 1.83 20.45
CA GLY A 143 -3.36 2.04 21.67
C GLY A 143 -2.31 3.15 21.60
N ALA A 144 -2.24 3.89 20.49
CA ALA A 144 -1.31 5.01 20.35
C ALA A 144 -1.78 6.28 21.07
N ARG A 145 -0.83 7.17 21.32
CA ARG A 145 -1.09 8.53 21.82
C ARG A 145 -0.59 9.56 20.82
N GLU A 146 -1.43 10.56 20.53
CA GLU A 146 -1.08 11.68 19.66
C GLU A 146 0.06 12.50 20.26
N SER A 147 1.08 12.80 19.45
CA SER A 147 2.18 13.70 19.80
C SER A 147 2.64 14.44 18.55
N GLY A 148 2.27 15.71 18.44
CA GLY A 148 2.45 16.48 17.21
C GLY A 148 1.59 15.91 16.08
N ASN A 149 2.23 15.59 14.95
CA ASN A 149 1.54 15.04 13.77
C ASN A 149 1.67 13.51 13.65
N LEU A 150 2.12 12.84 14.72
CA LEU A 150 2.33 11.39 14.75
C LEU A 150 1.67 10.77 15.99
N TYR A 151 1.56 9.45 15.98
CA TYR A 151 0.93 8.68 17.04
C TYR A 151 1.92 7.66 17.58
N PHE A 152 2.25 7.71 18.87
CA PHE A 152 3.32 6.91 19.46
C PHE A 152 2.80 5.86 20.43
N VAL A 153 3.54 4.76 20.54
CA VAL A 153 3.34 3.68 21.52
C VAL A 153 4.64 3.40 22.29
N ASP A 154 4.51 2.78 23.45
CA ASP A 154 5.68 2.22 24.15
C ASP A 154 6.19 1.00 23.36
N CYS A 155 7.40 1.13 22.80
CA CYS A 155 8.05 0.06 22.04
C CYS A 155 8.10 -1.28 22.79
N ASN A 156 8.20 -1.27 24.12
CA ASN A 156 8.28 -2.49 24.94
C ASN A 156 6.93 -3.18 25.11
N ARG A 157 5.83 -2.54 24.70
CA ARG A 157 4.47 -3.05 24.82
C ARG A 157 3.81 -3.31 23.46
N MET A 158 4.57 -3.18 22.37
CA MET A 158 4.04 -3.32 21.02
C MET A 158 3.38 -4.68 20.80
N GLU A 159 3.98 -5.77 21.28
CA GLU A 159 3.43 -7.13 21.19
C GLU A 159 2.09 -7.31 21.91
N GLN A 160 1.71 -6.40 22.82
CA GLN A 160 0.46 -6.45 23.58
C GLN A 160 -0.67 -5.66 22.90
N LEU A 161 -0.37 -4.96 21.81
CA LEU A 161 -1.34 -4.16 21.07
C LEU A 161 -2.26 -5.07 20.25
N PRO A 162 -3.50 -4.64 19.97
CA PRO A 162 -4.49 -5.49 19.30
C PRO A 162 -4.11 -5.76 17.85
N THR A 163 -4.58 -6.88 17.28
CA THR A 163 -4.49 -7.07 15.82
C THR A 163 -5.41 -6.08 15.14
N PHE A 164 -4.89 -5.37 14.14
CA PHE A 164 -5.68 -4.48 13.32
C PHE A 164 -6.33 -5.26 12.17
N ILE A 165 -7.64 -5.12 12.01
CA ILE A 165 -8.43 -5.86 11.03
C ILE A 165 -8.99 -4.88 10.02
N ILE A 166 -8.72 -5.11 8.74
CA ILE A 166 -9.29 -4.38 7.60
C ILE A 166 -10.26 -5.31 6.88
N SER A 167 -11.54 -4.94 6.84
CA SER A 167 -12.57 -5.77 6.24
C SER A 167 -12.85 -5.38 4.79
N PHE A 168 -12.84 -6.37 3.91
CA PHE A 168 -13.24 -6.25 2.51
C PHE A 168 -14.45 -7.13 2.23
N GLN A 169 -14.98 -7.09 1.01
CA GLN A 169 -16.07 -7.98 0.63
C GLN A 169 -15.61 -9.44 0.67
N GLY A 170 -16.17 -10.22 1.61
CA GLY A 170 -15.97 -11.66 1.70
C GLY A 170 -14.73 -12.12 2.47
N GLN A 171 -13.92 -11.19 3.00
CA GLN A 171 -12.63 -11.52 3.58
C GLN A 171 -12.08 -10.38 4.47
N ASP A 172 -11.23 -10.71 5.43
CA ASP A 172 -10.56 -9.75 6.31
C ASP A 172 -9.04 -9.86 6.14
N LEU A 173 -8.32 -8.74 6.19
CA LEU A 173 -6.87 -8.71 6.37
C LEU A 173 -6.55 -8.40 7.84
N SER A 174 -5.75 -9.27 8.46
CA SER A 174 -5.30 -9.12 9.84
C SER A 174 -3.84 -8.69 9.87
N LEU A 175 -3.56 -7.60 10.58
CA LEU A 175 -2.23 -7.01 10.73
C LEU A 175 -1.80 -7.08 12.20
N SER A 176 -0.64 -7.68 12.46
CA SER A 176 0.01 -7.65 13.77
C SER A 176 0.54 -6.23 14.09
N PRO A 177 0.81 -5.92 15.37
CA PRO A 177 1.34 -4.63 15.78
C PRO A 177 2.55 -4.13 14.98
N GLU A 178 3.47 -5.02 14.64
CA GLU A 178 4.67 -4.71 13.85
C GLU A 178 4.36 -4.35 12.39
N GLN A 179 3.15 -4.66 11.91
CA GLN A 179 2.71 -4.36 10.54
C GLN A 179 1.97 -3.02 10.41
N TYR A 180 1.65 -2.35 11.53
CA TYR A 180 0.98 -1.05 11.52
C TYR A 180 1.61 -0.01 12.46
N PHE A 181 2.65 -0.38 13.20
CA PHE A 181 3.59 0.55 13.87
C PHE A 181 4.99 0.38 13.30
N GLN A 182 5.70 1.50 13.14
CA GLN A 182 7.12 1.55 12.77
C GLN A 182 7.98 1.62 14.03
N LYS A 183 9.20 1.10 13.94
CA LYS A 183 10.20 1.13 15.01
C LYS A 183 11.50 1.67 14.45
N GLU A 184 11.80 2.93 14.76
CA GLU A 184 12.92 3.68 14.17
C GLU A 184 13.90 4.16 15.24
N ASP A 185 15.19 4.16 14.93
CA ASP A 185 16.22 4.77 15.78
C ASP A 185 16.40 6.25 15.38
N ILE A 186 15.95 7.14 16.26
CA ILE A 186 16.06 8.58 16.09
C ILE A 186 17.05 9.12 17.13
N GLY A 187 18.32 9.24 16.72
CA GLY A 187 19.36 9.84 17.55
C GLY A 187 19.75 9.00 18.77
N GLY A 188 19.76 7.67 18.65
CA GLY A 188 20.07 6.73 19.71
C GLY A 188 18.89 6.39 20.62
N ARG A 189 17.68 6.85 20.27
CA ARG A 189 16.43 6.50 20.94
C ARG A 189 15.51 5.79 19.95
N ILE A 190 15.05 4.60 20.35
CA ILE A 190 14.05 3.87 19.58
C ILE A 190 12.68 4.52 19.82
N ASP A 191 12.09 5.05 18.76
CA ASP A 191 10.73 5.58 18.74
C ASP A 191 9.81 4.63 17.96
N CYS A 192 8.63 4.37 18.52
CA CYS A 192 7.61 3.53 17.89
C CYS A 192 6.37 4.35 17.57
N PHE A 193 6.04 4.48 16.28
CA PHE A 193 4.97 5.38 15.82
C PHE A 193 4.12 4.77 14.71
N GLY A 194 2.87 5.22 14.62
CA GLY A 194 1.86 4.63 13.74
C GLY A 194 2.17 4.82 12.26
N SER A 195 1.95 3.76 11.48
CA SER A 195 2.13 3.77 10.02
C SER A 195 1.06 4.58 9.27
N ILE A 196 -0.03 4.98 9.95
CA ILE A 196 -1.12 5.77 9.39
C ILE A 196 -1.01 7.19 9.95
N VAL A 197 -0.62 8.15 9.11
CA VAL A 197 -0.40 9.55 9.48
C VAL A 197 -1.54 10.46 9.02
N PRO A 198 -1.79 11.58 9.71
CA PRO A 198 -2.81 12.53 9.31
C PRO A 198 -2.35 13.35 8.10
N ASP A 199 -3.18 13.44 7.07
CA ASP A 199 -3.01 14.30 5.91
C ASP A 199 -4.20 15.28 5.83
N PRO A 200 -3.99 16.59 6.12
CA PRO A 200 -5.04 17.60 6.10
C PRO A 200 -5.70 17.82 4.73
N GLU A 201 -5.05 17.39 3.64
CA GLU A 201 -5.61 17.50 2.29
C GLU A 201 -6.69 16.44 2.03
N ILE A 202 -6.69 15.34 2.80
CA ILE A 202 -7.73 14.31 2.74
C ILE A 202 -8.92 14.77 3.59
N ARG A 203 -10.02 15.10 2.92
CA ARG A 203 -11.25 15.63 3.55
C ARG A 203 -12.38 14.61 3.71
N ASN A 204 -12.18 13.39 3.23
CA ASN A 204 -13.13 12.29 3.33
C ASN A 204 -12.56 11.14 4.18
N ALA A 205 -13.22 9.98 4.17
CA ALA A 205 -12.79 8.79 4.89
C ALA A 205 -11.75 7.95 4.13
N ASP A 206 -11.38 8.34 2.90
CA ASP A 206 -10.46 7.56 2.08
C ASP A 206 -9.06 7.51 2.70
N ILE A 207 -8.36 6.41 2.43
CA ILE A 207 -7.02 6.16 2.94
C ILE A 207 -6.09 5.89 1.76
N VAL A 208 -4.88 6.44 1.81
CA VAL A 208 -3.78 6.03 0.94
C VAL A 208 -2.94 5.03 1.70
N LEU A 209 -2.83 3.81 1.19
CA LEU A 209 -2.00 2.74 1.75
C LEU A 209 -0.62 2.81 1.11
N GLY A 210 0.38 3.15 1.91
CA GLY A 210 1.77 3.30 1.49
C GLY A 210 2.58 2.00 1.54
N MET A 211 3.88 2.12 1.34
CA MET A 211 4.82 1.01 1.38
C MET A 211 4.89 0.32 2.75
N THR A 212 4.74 1.04 3.87
CA THR A 212 4.69 0.40 5.21
C THR A 212 3.47 -0.48 5.43
N PHE A 213 2.45 -0.41 4.57
CA PHE A 213 1.38 -1.40 4.53
C PHE A 213 1.74 -2.51 3.54
N MET A 214 2.08 -2.16 2.30
CA MET A 214 2.28 -3.13 1.22
C MET A 214 3.49 -4.05 1.44
N GLU A 215 4.55 -3.61 2.12
CA GLU A 215 5.76 -4.41 2.31
C GLU A 215 5.54 -5.67 3.16
N HIS A 216 4.43 -5.73 3.90
CA HIS A 216 4.04 -6.89 4.70
C HIS A 216 3.28 -7.96 3.91
N PHE A 217 3.01 -7.71 2.62
CA PHE A 217 2.29 -8.61 1.74
C PHE A 217 3.04 -8.79 0.43
N LEU A 218 2.92 -9.97 -0.16
CA LEU A 218 3.01 -10.07 -1.61
C LEU A 218 1.73 -9.43 -2.16
N THR A 219 1.88 -8.38 -2.95
CA THR A 219 0.73 -7.60 -3.44
C THR A 219 0.63 -7.74 -4.95
N MET A 220 -0.42 -8.39 -5.43
CA MET A 220 -0.70 -8.59 -6.85
C MET A 220 -1.69 -7.54 -7.35
N PHE A 221 -1.41 -6.98 -8.52
CA PHE A 221 -2.26 -6.01 -9.21
C PHE A 221 -2.64 -6.59 -10.56
N ASP A 222 -3.86 -7.10 -10.68
CA ASP A 222 -4.32 -7.80 -11.88
C ASP A 222 -5.30 -6.95 -12.69
N GLN A 223 -4.84 -6.45 -13.84
CA GLN A 223 -5.63 -5.57 -14.70
C GLN A 223 -6.66 -6.34 -15.53
N GLU A 224 -6.44 -7.64 -15.77
CA GLU A 224 -7.35 -8.47 -16.57
C GLU A 224 -8.63 -8.79 -15.80
N VAL A 225 -8.47 -9.26 -14.56
CA VAL A 225 -9.62 -9.58 -13.69
C VAL A 225 -10.09 -8.40 -12.84
N LYS A 226 -9.32 -7.31 -12.81
CA LYS A 226 -9.63 -6.07 -12.06
C LYS A 226 -9.67 -6.32 -10.56
N GLU A 227 -8.63 -6.95 -10.05
CA GLU A 227 -8.51 -7.29 -8.63
C GLU A 227 -7.13 -6.93 -8.10
N VAL A 228 -7.08 -6.68 -6.79
CA VAL A 228 -5.83 -6.56 -6.03
C VAL A 228 -5.74 -7.73 -5.06
N GLY A 229 -4.70 -8.51 -5.16
CA GLY A 229 -4.45 -9.68 -4.33
C GLY A 229 -3.48 -9.37 -3.20
N PHE A 230 -3.76 -9.90 -2.01
CA PHE A 230 -2.85 -9.84 -0.87
C PHE A 230 -2.51 -11.25 -0.41
N GLN A 231 -1.22 -11.56 -0.28
CA GLN A 231 -0.76 -12.77 0.37
C GLN A 231 0.18 -12.36 1.51
N PRO A 232 -0.07 -12.79 2.77
CA PRO A 232 0.84 -12.49 3.87
C PRO A 232 2.27 -12.89 3.52
N ARG A 233 3.20 -11.95 3.66
CA ARG A 233 4.61 -12.25 3.44
C ARG A 233 5.13 -13.07 4.62
N VAL A 234 5.81 -14.17 4.34
CA VAL A 234 6.52 -14.94 5.36
C VAL A 234 7.87 -14.26 5.64
N CYS A 235 7.99 -13.75 6.87
CA CYS A 235 9.23 -13.47 7.56
C CYS A 235 9.37 -14.51 8.69
#